data_AF-A0A0J8RS08-F1
#
_entry.id   AF-A0A0J8RS08-F1
#
_cell.length_a   1.000
_cell.length_b   1.000
_cell.length_c   1.000
_cell.angle_alpha   90.00
_cell.angle_beta   90.00
_cell.angle_gamma   90.00
#
_symmetry.space_group_name_H-M   'P 1'
#
loop_
_entity.id
_entity.type
_entity.pdbx_description
1 polymer ?
#
loop_
_entity_poly.entity_id
_entity_poly.type
_entity_poly.pdbx_seq_one_letter_code
_entity_poly.pdbx_strand_id
1 'polypeptide(L)'
;MATAIYVDPAIQRLLNDKLYDKRKQGALELERVIREAVAKGDHVRIRGIIDQLCRDYAYAVHQPHARNGGLIGLAAAAIALGSEEVAPYLTSIVPPVLACFTCQDARVRYYACESMYNIAKVAKGEILLYFNDIFDALCKVGVVPLVVCWLRIQSYL
;
A
#
# COMPACT_ATOMS: atom_id res chain seq x y z
N MET A 1 -27.44 3.79 4.10
CA MET A 1 -26.44 3.32 5.08
C MET A 1 -25.30 4.32 5.06
N ALA A 2 -25.01 4.99 6.18
CA ALA A 2 -23.88 5.91 6.25
C ALA A 2 -22.59 5.10 6.05
N THR A 3 -21.75 5.49 5.09
CA THR A 3 -20.40 4.93 4.92
C THR A 3 -19.63 5.21 6.20
N ALA A 4 -19.27 4.17 6.95
CA ALA A 4 -18.41 4.33 8.11
C ALA A 4 -17.07 4.92 7.64
N ILE A 5 -16.71 6.09 8.19
CA ILE A 5 -15.44 6.75 7.94
C ILE A 5 -14.42 6.14 8.91
N TYR A 6 -13.46 5.40 8.38
CA TYR A 6 -12.45 4.70 9.18
C TYR A 6 -11.14 5.49 9.28
N VAL A 7 -10.84 6.31 8.27
CA VAL A 7 -9.67 7.20 8.23
C VAL A 7 -10.10 8.62 8.58
N ASP A 8 -9.41 9.25 9.53
CA ASP A 8 -9.71 10.64 9.93
C ASP A 8 -9.59 11.61 8.73
N PRO A 9 -10.52 12.58 8.55
CA PRO A 9 -10.47 13.56 7.47
C PRO A 9 -9.15 14.35 7.37
N ALA A 10 -8.46 14.60 8.48
CA ALA A 10 -7.16 15.25 8.48
C ALA A 10 -6.09 14.38 7.79
N ILE A 11 -6.08 13.08 8.10
CA ILE A 11 -5.20 12.09 7.45
C ILE A 11 -5.54 11.99 5.97
N GLN A 12 -6.83 11.91 5.61
CA GLN A 12 -7.27 11.86 4.22
C GLN A 12 -6.78 13.07 3.42
N ARG A 13 -6.84 14.26 4.02
CA ARG A 13 -6.34 15.50 3.40
C ARG A 13 -4.83 15.48 3.19
N LEU A 14 -4.06 14.99 4.16
CA LEU A 14 -2.61 14.84 4.04
C LEU A 14 -2.23 13.83 2.95
N LEU A 15 -2.92 12.68 2.89
CA LEU A 15 -2.67 11.66 1.87
C LEU A 15 -3.00 12.16 0.45
N ASN A 16 -4.00 13.03 0.30
CA ASN A 16 -4.36 13.60 -0.99
C ASN A 16 -3.59 14.90 -1.34
N ASP A 17 -2.61 15.29 -0.53
CA ASP A 17 -1.83 16.50 -0.77
C ASP A 17 -0.99 16.36 -2.05
N LYS A 18 -0.64 17.48 -2.69
CA LYS A 18 0.22 17.49 -3.88
C LYS A 18 1.67 17.19 -3.53
N LEU A 19 2.12 17.63 -2.35
CA LEU A 19 3.49 17.49 -1.88
C LEU A 19 3.72 16.11 -1.27
N TYR A 20 4.80 15.47 -1.69
CA TYR A 20 5.18 14.14 -1.19
C TYR A 20 5.38 14.13 0.33
N ASP A 21 6.07 15.14 0.88
CA ASP A 21 6.34 15.21 2.33
C ASP A 21 5.06 15.27 3.17
N LYS A 22 4.02 15.93 2.64
CA LYS A 22 2.69 15.99 3.28
C LYS A 22 2.00 14.63 3.27
N ARG A 23 2.11 13.88 2.16
CA ARG A 23 1.60 12.49 2.10
C ARG A 23 2.33 11.59 3.09
N LYS A 24 3.64 11.75 3.22
CA LYS A 24 4.45 11.01 4.19
C LYS A 24 4.02 11.31 5.63
N GLN A 25 3.71 12.57 5.95
CA GLN A 25 3.13 12.95 7.25
C GLN A 25 1.80 12.22 7.50
N GLY A 26 0.88 12.24 6.53
CA GLY A 26 -0.39 11.52 6.62
C GLY A 26 -0.21 10.01 6.79
N ALA A 27 0.75 9.42 6.09
CA ALA A 27 1.08 8.00 6.19
C ALA A 27 1.60 7.62 7.59
N LEU A 28 2.42 8.46 8.22
CA LEU A 28 2.91 8.24 9.59
C LEU A 28 1.79 8.32 10.63
N GLU A 29 0.88 9.28 10.47
CA GLU A 29 -0.29 9.39 11.34
C GLU A 29 -1.23 8.18 11.18
N LEU A 30 -1.45 7.74 9.94
CA LEU A 30 -2.22 6.54 9.65
C LEU A 30 -1.59 5.28 10.25
N GLU A 31 -0.27 5.14 10.13
CA GLU A 31 0.48 4.03 10.73
C GLU A 31 0.23 3.98 12.24
N ARG A 32 0.32 5.11 12.93
CA ARG A 32 0.04 5.22 14.38
C ARG A 32 -1.36 4.74 14.72
N VAL A 33 -2.38 5.15 13.95
CA VAL A 33 -3.78 4.74 14.16
C VAL A 33 -3.97 3.23 13.96
N ILE A 34 -3.31 2.64 12.96
CA ILE A 34 -3.41 1.20 12.71
C ILE A 34 -2.69 0.41 13.82
N ARG A 35 -1.52 0.87 14.28
CA ARG A 35 -0.82 0.24 15.42
C ARG A 35 -1.67 0.24 16.70
N GLU A 36 -2.40 1.32 16.97
CA GLU A 36 -3.36 1.37 18.08
C GLU A 36 -4.51 0.38 17.91
N ALA A 37 -5.02 0.21 16.68
CA ALA A 37 -6.07 -0.77 16.39
C ALA A 37 -5.57 -2.22 16.55
N VAL A 38 -4.33 -2.50 16.11
CA VAL A 38 -3.66 -3.80 16.31
C VAL A 38 -3.51 -4.09 17.80
N ALA A 39 -3.03 -3.13 18.59
CA ALA A 39 -2.87 -3.29 20.03
C ALA A 39 -4.20 -3.57 20.77
N LYS A 40 -5.34 -3.18 20.18
CA LYS A 40 -6.69 -3.45 20.69
C LYS A 40 -7.35 -4.69 20.10
N GLY A 41 -6.72 -5.35 19.12
CA GLY A 41 -7.33 -6.44 18.35
C GLY A 41 -8.53 -6.00 17.49
N ASP A 42 -8.63 -4.71 17.14
CA ASP A 42 -9.75 -4.15 16.37
C ASP A 42 -9.59 -4.41 14.87
N HIS A 43 -9.70 -5.68 14.47
CA HIS A 43 -9.58 -6.11 13.08
C HIS A 43 -10.67 -5.51 12.18
N VAL A 44 -11.84 -5.16 12.73
CA VAL A 44 -12.92 -4.52 11.97
C VAL A 44 -12.48 -3.13 11.52
N ARG A 45 -11.89 -2.34 12.42
CA ARG A 45 -11.35 -1.02 12.08
C ARG A 45 -10.21 -1.11 11.07
N ILE A 46 -9.29 -2.07 11.24
CA ILE A 46 -8.16 -2.25 10.31
C ILE A 46 -8.67 -2.55 8.89
N ARG A 47 -9.60 -3.51 8.74
CA ARG A 47 -10.21 -3.81 7.44
C ARG A 47 -10.92 -2.59 6.86
N GLY A 48 -11.69 -1.88 7.68
CA GLY A 48 -12.37 -0.66 7.27
C GLY A 48 -11.42 0.42 6.74
N ILE A 49 -10.25 0.59 7.37
CA ILE A 49 -9.20 1.51 6.90
C ILE A 49 -8.65 1.06 5.54
N ILE A 50 -8.29 -0.22 5.39
CA ILE A 50 -7.71 -0.76 4.14
C ILE A 50 -8.73 -0.66 3.00
N ASP A 51 -9.97 -1.07 3.24
CA ASP A 51 -11.05 -1.00 2.24
C ASP A 51 -11.30 0.45 1.82
N GLN A 52 -11.24 1.40 2.76
CA GLN A 52 -11.35 2.81 2.45
C GLN A 52 -10.17 3.30 1.57
N LEU A 53 -8.93 2.92 1.89
CA LEU A 53 -7.75 3.26 1.06
C LEU A 53 -7.85 2.67 -0.35
N CYS A 54 -8.31 1.42 -0.48
CA CYS A 54 -8.49 0.77 -1.76
C CYS A 54 -9.54 1.49 -2.62
N ARG A 55 -10.72 1.75 -2.07
CA ARG A 55 -11.84 2.38 -2.79
C ARG A 55 -11.56 3.84 -3.15
N ASP A 56 -11.12 4.64 -2.18
CA ASP A 56 -11.06 6.09 -2.33
C ASP A 56 -9.80 6.54 -3.07
N TYR A 57 -8.77 5.69 -3.15
CA TYR A 57 -7.47 6.08 -3.70
C TYR A 57 -6.96 5.13 -4.77
N ALA A 58 -6.74 3.85 -4.47
CA ALA A 58 -6.08 2.96 -5.42
C ALA A 58 -6.90 2.74 -6.72
N TYR A 59 -8.23 2.68 -6.59
CA TYR A 59 -9.14 2.62 -7.73
C TYR A 59 -9.62 3.99 -8.24
N ALA A 60 -9.08 5.10 -7.71
CA ALA A 60 -9.38 6.45 -8.23
C ALA A 60 -8.62 6.73 -9.53
N VAL A 61 -8.99 6.01 -10.61
CA VAL A 61 -8.30 6.00 -11.91
C VAL A 61 -8.11 7.41 -12.49
N HIS A 62 -9.07 8.31 -12.26
CA HIS A 62 -9.06 9.68 -12.79
C HIS A 62 -8.27 10.67 -11.93
N GLN A 63 -7.73 10.26 -10.78
CA GLN A 63 -7.01 11.14 -9.86
C GLN A 63 -5.62 10.56 -9.50
N PRO A 64 -4.58 10.81 -10.32
CA PRO A 64 -3.22 10.33 -10.07
C PRO A 64 -2.66 10.69 -8.68
N HIS A 65 -3.04 11.86 -8.14
CA HIS A 65 -2.61 12.29 -6.81
C HIS A 65 -3.24 11.44 -5.70
N ALA A 66 -4.52 11.12 -5.81
CA ALA A 66 -5.20 10.22 -4.90
C ALA A 66 -4.52 8.84 -4.93
N ARG A 67 -4.26 8.27 -6.10
CA ARG A 67 -3.55 6.98 -6.21
C ARG A 67 -2.22 6.95 -5.46
N ASN A 68 -1.40 8.01 -5.58
CA ASN A 68 -0.15 8.10 -4.83
C ASN A 68 -0.37 8.12 -3.30
N GLY A 69 -1.41 8.81 -2.83
CA GLY A 69 -1.84 8.80 -1.42
C GLY A 69 -2.31 7.42 -0.95
N GLY A 70 -3.04 6.71 -1.80
CA GLY A 70 -3.47 5.33 -1.52
C GLY A 70 -2.32 4.36 -1.44
N LEU A 71 -1.38 4.42 -2.39
CA LEU A 71 -0.19 3.56 -2.43
C LEU A 71 0.66 3.71 -1.17
N ILE A 72 0.98 4.95 -0.77
CA ILE A 72 1.74 5.20 0.46
C ILE A 72 0.95 4.81 1.71
N GLY A 73 -0.37 5.01 1.72
CA GLY A 73 -1.25 4.60 2.82
C GLY A 73 -1.33 3.08 2.99
N LEU A 74 -1.42 2.33 1.90
CA LEU A 74 -1.42 0.86 1.91
C LEU A 74 -0.06 0.30 2.38
N ALA A 75 1.04 0.92 1.97
CA ALA A 75 2.36 0.57 2.49
C ALA A 75 2.48 0.86 4.00
N ALA A 76 1.98 2.01 4.47
CA ALA A 76 1.93 2.34 5.89
C ALA A 76 1.06 1.36 6.68
N ALA A 77 -0.06 0.90 6.12
CA ALA A 77 -0.89 -0.14 6.73
C ALA A 77 -0.12 -1.46 6.90
N ALA A 78 0.58 -1.92 5.85
CA ALA A 78 1.41 -3.12 5.94
C ALA A 78 2.52 -2.98 7.01
N ILE A 79 3.20 -1.82 7.06
CA ILE A 79 4.24 -1.53 8.08
C ILE A 79 3.66 -1.50 9.50
N ALA A 80 2.47 -0.95 9.68
CA ALA A 80 1.79 -0.92 10.97
C ALA A 80 1.42 -2.31 11.48
N LEU A 81 0.94 -3.17 10.57
CA LEU A 81 0.60 -4.57 10.85
C LEU A 81 1.84 -5.41 11.20
N GLY A 82 2.96 -5.17 10.52
CA GLY A 82 4.17 -5.96 10.73
C GLY A 82 4.05 -7.38 10.17
N SER A 83 5.11 -8.18 10.30
CA SER A 83 5.15 -9.52 9.69
C SER A 83 4.17 -10.52 10.31
N GLU A 84 3.72 -10.29 11.54
CA GLU A 84 2.83 -11.19 12.28
C GLU A 84 1.36 -11.02 11.87
N GLU A 85 0.92 -9.79 11.59
CA GLU A 85 -0.49 -9.48 11.34
C GLU A 85 -0.81 -9.18 9.87
N VAL A 86 0.19 -8.97 9.00
CA VAL A 86 -0.08 -8.47 7.63
C VAL A 86 -0.71 -9.52 6.71
N ALA A 87 -0.41 -10.81 6.91
CA ALA A 87 -0.76 -11.88 5.98
C ALA A 87 -2.25 -11.91 5.57
N PRO A 88 -3.22 -11.83 6.51
CA PRO A 88 -4.65 -11.88 6.18
C PRO A 88 -5.13 -10.70 5.33
N TYR A 89 -4.37 -9.59 5.30
CA TYR A 89 -4.74 -8.36 4.60
C TYR A 89 -4.08 -8.24 3.22
N LEU A 90 -3.10 -9.09 2.89
CA LEU A 90 -2.40 -9.03 1.61
C LEU A 90 -3.33 -9.25 0.42
N THR A 91 -4.38 -10.05 0.58
CA THR A 91 -5.39 -10.29 -0.46
C THR A 91 -6.16 -9.01 -0.84
N SER A 92 -6.30 -8.07 0.09
CA SER A 92 -6.91 -6.76 -0.15
C SER A 92 -5.88 -5.70 -0.57
N ILE A 93 -4.64 -5.80 -0.09
CA ILE A 93 -3.59 -4.80 -0.31
C ILE A 93 -2.88 -4.97 -1.66
N VAL A 94 -2.50 -6.21 -2.02
CA VAL A 94 -1.64 -6.46 -3.19
C VAL A 94 -2.32 -6.13 -4.52
N PRO A 95 -3.56 -6.58 -4.80
CA PRO A 95 -4.21 -6.32 -6.09
C PRO A 95 -4.31 -4.83 -6.49
N PRO A 96 -4.72 -3.89 -5.62
CA PRO A 96 -4.78 -2.47 -5.98
C PRO A 96 -3.41 -1.84 -6.23
N VAL A 97 -2.37 -2.26 -5.49
CA VAL A 97 -1.00 -1.79 -5.72
C VAL A 97 -0.48 -2.30 -7.07
N LEU A 98 -0.71 -3.59 -7.35
CA LEU A 98 -0.30 -4.22 -8.61
C LEU A 98 -0.99 -3.59 -9.83
N ALA A 99 -2.28 -3.25 -9.73
CA ALA A 99 -3.00 -2.54 -10.78
C ALA A 99 -2.37 -1.18 -11.15
N CYS A 100 -1.65 -0.55 -10.21
CA CYS A 100 -0.94 0.70 -10.46
C CYS A 100 0.38 0.52 -11.23
N PHE A 101 0.89 -0.72 -11.38
CA PHE A 101 2.14 -0.98 -12.12
C PHE A 101 1.97 -0.69 -13.60
N THR A 102 0.79 -0.91 -14.17
CA THR A 102 0.49 -0.70 -15.59
C THR A 102 -0.09 0.68 -15.88
N CYS A 103 -0.07 1.60 -14.89
CA CYS A 103 -0.59 2.94 -15.09
C CYS A 103 0.21 3.71 -16.14
N GLN A 104 -0.46 4.52 -16.99
CA GLN A 104 0.21 5.38 -17.98
C GLN A 104 1.16 6.41 -17.34
N ASP A 105 0.82 6.91 -16.14
CA ASP A 105 1.63 7.88 -15.41
C ASP A 105 2.87 7.21 -14.78
N ALA A 106 4.07 7.63 -15.22
CA ALA A 106 5.33 7.08 -14.76
C ALA A 106 5.57 7.30 -13.25
N ARG A 107 5.07 8.40 -12.67
CA ARG A 107 5.19 8.68 -11.23
C ARG A 107 4.32 7.72 -10.42
N VAL A 108 3.11 7.41 -10.89
CA VAL A 108 2.24 6.41 -10.23
C VAL A 108 2.91 5.04 -10.24
N ARG A 109 3.52 4.63 -11.37
CA ARG A 109 4.26 3.35 -11.46
C ARG A 109 5.42 3.30 -10.46
N TYR A 110 6.19 4.39 -10.35
CA TYR A 110 7.28 4.50 -9.38
C TYR A 110 6.80 4.31 -7.95
N TYR A 111 5.74 5.03 -7.55
CA TYR A 111 5.17 4.89 -6.19
C TYR A 111 4.58 3.50 -5.95
N ALA A 112 4.01 2.86 -6.97
CA ALA A 112 3.48 1.52 -6.84
C ALA A 112 4.59 0.51 -6.57
N CYS A 113 5.72 0.62 -7.29
CA CYS A 113 6.89 -0.23 -7.07
C CYS A 113 7.51 -0.02 -5.68
N GLU A 114 7.67 1.25 -5.27
CA GLU A 114 8.20 1.59 -3.93
C GLU A 114 7.29 1.04 -2.82
N SER A 115 5.97 1.21 -2.97
CA SER A 115 4.99 0.70 -2.01
C SER A 115 5.00 -0.82 -1.93
N MET A 116 5.03 -1.51 -3.08
CA MET A 116 5.09 -2.97 -3.14
C MET A 116 6.38 -3.52 -2.51
N TYR A 117 7.53 -2.86 -2.73
CA TYR A 117 8.79 -3.21 -2.06
C TYR A 117 8.65 -3.14 -0.53
N ASN A 118 8.06 -2.07 -0.01
CA ASN A 118 7.87 -1.90 1.44
C ASN A 118 6.89 -2.95 2.01
N ILE A 119 5.81 -3.25 1.28
CA ILE A 119 4.85 -4.30 1.66
C ILE A 119 5.55 -5.67 1.68
N ALA A 120 6.28 -6.01 0.63
CA ALA A 120 7.00 -7.27 0.50
C ALA A 120 8.06 -7.45 1.60
N LYS A 121 8.79 -6.38 1.93
CA LYS A 121 9.78 -6.38 3.02
C LYS A 121 9.16 -6.76 4.37
N VAL A 122 7.92 -6.35 4.63
CA VAL A 122 7.22 -6.66 5.88
C VAL A 122 6.55 -8.03 5.82
N ALA A 123 5.89 -8.35 4.71
CA ALA A 123 5.18 -9.61 4.49
C ALA A 123 6.10 -10.82 4.45
N LYS A 124 7.37 -10.64 4.11
CA LYS A 124 8.35 -11.73 4.01
C LYS A 124 7.78 -12.88 3.16
N GLY A 125 7.80 -14.12 3.66
CA GLY A 125 7.41 -15.32 2.91
C GLY A 125 5.98 -15.26 2.39
N GLU A 126 5.10 -14.53 3.06
CA GLU A 126 3.69 -14.38 2.69
C GLU A 126 3.49 -13.68 1.33
N ILE A 127 4.46 -12.85 0.91
CA ILE A 127 4.38 -12.18 -0.40
C ILE A 127 4.58 -13.16 -1.56
N LEU A 128 5.17 -14.33 -1.30
CA LEU A 128 5.47 -15.32 -2.34
C LEU A 128 4.22 -15.87 -3.02
N LEU A 129 3.07 -15.84 -2.33
CA LEU A 129 1.76 -16.20 -2.90
C LEU A 129 1.39 -15.34 -4.12
N TYR A 130 1.93 -14.11 -4.19
CA TYR A 130 1.67 -13.15 -5.27
C TYR A 130 2.86 -13.01 -6.22
N PHE A 131 3.91 -13.81 -6.04
CA PHE A 131 5.19 -13.62 -6.73
C PHE A 131 5.05 -13.60 -8.25
N ASN A 132 4.31 -14.56 -8.82
CA ASN A 132 4.18 -14.68 -10.27
C ASN A 132 3.54 -13.43 -10.88
N ASP A 133 2.48 -12.92 -10.27
CA ASP A 133 1.76 -11.75 -10.75
C ASP A 133 2.61 -10.48 -10.62
N ILE A 134 3.32 -10.33 -9.49
CA ILE A 134 4.24 -9.21 -9.27
C ILE A 134 5.40 -9.25 -10.26
N PHE A 135 5.99 -10.43 -10.47
CA PHE A 135 7.11 -10.62 -11.38
C PHE A 135 6.72 -10.31 -12.83
N ASP A 136 5.60 -10.86 -13.31
CA ASP A 136 5.06 -10.58 -14.64
C ASP A 136 4.79 -9.09 -14.84
N ALA A 137 4.20 -8.42 -13.85
CA ALA A 137 3.97 -6.98 -13.91
C ALA A 137 5.29 -6.18 -13.96
N LEU A 138 6.30 -6.53 -13.15
CA LEU A 138 7.60 -5.86 -13.17
C LEU A 138 8.30 -5.99 -14.53
N CYS A 139 8.26 -7.18 -15.14
CA CYS A 139 8.81 -7.41 -16.48
C CYS A 139 8.17 -6.50 -17.53
N LYS A 140 6.86 -6.30 -17.47
CA LYS A 140 6.11 -5.46 -18.41
C LYS A 140 6.41 -3.97 -18.30
N VAL A 141 6.76 -3.48 -17.10
CA VAL A 141 7.11 -2.05 -16.89
C VAL A 141 8.56 -1.75 -17.30
N GLY A 142 9.37 -2.77 -17.62
CA GLY A 142 10.75 -2.60 -18.07
C GLY A 142 11.71 -2.13 -16.98
N VAL A 143 11.33 -2.22 -15.70
CA VAL A 143 12.16 -1.75 -14.58
C VAL A 143 13.11 -2.84 -14.11
N VAL A 144 14.09 -3.17 -14.94
CA VAL A 144 15.16 -4.15 -14.67
C VAL A 144 15.88 -3.91 -13.31
N PRO A 145 16.13 -2.67 -12.85
CA PRO A 145 16.75 -2.44 -11.54
C PRO A 145 15.90 -2.90 -10.34
N LEU A 146 14.56 -2.89 -10.47
CA LEU A 146 13.66 -3.33 -9.39
C LEU A 146 13.55 -4.84 -9.30
N VAL A 147 13.73 -5.58 -10.40
CA VAL A 147 13.85 -7.05 -10.37
C VAL A 147 15.08 -7.47 -9.54
N VAL A 148 16.19 -6.73 -9.63
CA VAL A 148 17.39 -6.95 -8.81
C VAL A 148 17.13 -6.61 -7.33
N CYS A 149 16.39 -5.53 -7.04
CA CYS A 149 15.93 -5.25 -5.67
C CYS A 149 14.96 -6.31 -5.13
N TRP A 150 14.16 -6.94 -6.00
CA TRP A 150 13.25 -8.03 -5.64
C TRP A 150 14.01 -9.34 -5.35
N LEU A 151 15.07 -9.64 -6.09
CA LEU A 151 16.01 -10.72 -5.78
C LEU A 151 16.72 -10.49 -4.43
N ARG A 152 16.96 -9.22 -4.05
CA ARG A 152 17.43 -8.89 -2.70
C ARG A 152 16.38 -9.15 -1.62
N ILE A 153 15.08 -9.01 -1.89
CA ILE A 153 14.02 -9.40 -0.93
C ILE A 153 14.10 -10.90 -0.62
N GLN A 154 14.37 -11.76 -1.63
CA GLN A 154 14.64 -13.19 -1.37
C GLN A 154 15.89 -13.44 -0.52
N SER A 155 16.83 -12.49 -0.44
CA SER A 155 18.01 -12.60 0.42
C SER A 155 17.73 -12.26 1.89
N TYR A 156 16.55 -11.69 2.19
CA TYR A 156 16.08 -11.36 3.55
C TYR A 156 14.90 -12.24 4.01
N LEU A 157 14.49 -13.22 3.19
CA LEU A 157 13.62 -14.34 3.56
C LEU A 157 14.49 -15.47 4.12
#